data_AF-A0A3S0KQ92-F1
#
_entry.id   AF-A0A3S0KQ92-F1
#
_cell.length_a   1.000
_cell.length_b   1.000
_cell.length_c   1.000
_cell.angle_alpha   90.00
_cell.angle_beta   90.00
_cell.angle_gamma   90.00
#
_symmetry.space_group_name_H-M   'P 1'
#
loop_
_entity.id
_entity.type
_entity.pdbx_description
1 polymer ?
#
loop_
_entity_poly.entity_id
_entity_poly.type
_entity_poly.pdbx_seq_one_letter_code
_entity_poly.pdbx_strand_id
1 'polypeptide(L)'
;MALYLTVFLVCLLIFGGMVAILMLSRTPRYRTEPEHLLEVFDKALDSRVGETEWNTIVGYPVRHDDYLEGVRRRAQRLMDEHGRHGRVARGKPLLDAEGQAELAALRDHLAARTQLRRRQADP
;
A
#
# COMPACT_ATOMS: atom_id res chain seq x y z
N MET A 1 -8.08 31.08 -44.09
CA MET A 1 -7.40 29.78 -44.25
C MET A 1 -6.29 29.57 -43.23
N ALA A 2 -5.35 30.50 -43.07
CA ALA A 2 -4.28 30.40 -42.06
C ALA A 2 -4.79 30.17 -40.63
N LEU A 3 -5.83 30.90 -40.20
CA LEU A 3 -6.43 30.75 -38.87
C LEU A 3 -6.88 29.30 -38.57
N TYR A 4 -7.53 28.64 -39.52
CA TYR A 4 -8.00 27.26 -39.36
C TYR A 4 -6.85 26.28 -39.21
N LEU A 5 -5.78 26.45 -40.00
CA LEU A 5 -4.57 25.61 -39.89
C LEU A 5 -3.87 25.82 -38.56
N THR A 6 -3.79 27.06 -38.07
CA THR A 6 -3.20 27.36 -36.76
C THR A 6 -4.00 26.73 -35.64
N VAL A 7 -5.33 26.88 -35.63
CA VAL A 7 -6.20 26.26 -34.62
C VAL A 7 -6.11 24.75 -34.67
N PHE A 8 -6.13 24.16 -35.87
CA PHE A 8 -5.98 22.72 -36.05
C PHE A 8 -4.66 22.19 -35.49
N LEU A 9 -3.55 22.87 -35.78
CA LEU A 9 -2.22 22.47 -35.31
C LEU A 9 -2.06 22.61 -33.80
N VAL A 10 -2.63 23.67 -33.21
CA VAL A 10 -2.67 23.86 -31.75
C VAL A 10 -3.50 22.76 -31.09
N CYS A 11 -4.69 22.46 -31.62
CA CYS A 11 -5.51 21.37 -31.10
C CYS A 11 -4.78 20.02 -31.20
N LEU A 12 -4.14 19.74 -32.34
CA LEU A 12 -3.38 18.51 -32.55
C LEU A 12 -2.21 18.38 -31.55
N LEU A 13 -1.49 19.48 -31.29
CA LEU A 13 -0.42 19.51 -30.29
C LEU A 13 -0.93 19.27 -28.87
N ILE A 14 -2.04 19.90 -28.49
CA ILE A 14 -2.62 19.75 -27.15
C ILE A 14 -3.10 18.32 -26.94
N PHE A 15 -3.90 17.77 -27.86
CA PHE A 15 -4.42 16.41 -27.73
C PHE A 15 -3.32 15.36 -27.86
N GLY A 16 -2.41 15.53 -28.83
CA GLY A 16 -1.27 14.64 -29.01
C GLY A 16 -0.34 14.65 -27.80
N GLY A 17 -0.07 15.83 -27.23
CA GLY A 17 0.70 15.97 -25.99
C GLY A 17 0.02 15.30 -24.81
N MET A 18 -1.29 15.47 -24.65
CA MET A 18 -2.04 14.82 -23.57
C MET A 18 -2.02 13.30 -23.69
N VAL A 19 -2.21 12.75 -24.90
CA VAL A 19 -2.11 11.31 -25.16
C VAL A 19 -0.68 10.81 -24.92
N ALA A 20 0.34 11.53 -25.36
CA ALA A 20 1.73 11.18 -25.13
C ALA A 20 2.08 11.17 -23.63
N ILE A 21 1.61 12.16 -22.87
CA ILE A 21 1.76 12.21 -21.40
C ILE A 21 1.03 11.03 -20.76
N LEU A 22 -0.16 10.67 -21.21
CA LEU A 22 -0.90 9.52 -20.68
C LEU A 22 -0.23 8.18 -21.03
N MET A 23 0.37 8.05 -22.21
CA MET A 23 1.14 6.84 -22.58
C MET A 23 2.47 6.75 -21.84
N LEU A 24 3.14 7.89 -21.61
CA LEU A 24 4.41 7.96 -20.88
C LEU A 24 4.21 7.86 -19.37
N SER A 25 3.06 8.34 -18.88
CA SER A 25 2.53 8.04 -17.56
C SER A 25 2.11 6.58 -17.55
N ARG A 26 3.11 5.69 -17.51
CA ARG A 26 2.95 4.28 -17.14
C ARG A 26 2.01 4.29 -15.94
N THR A 27 0.81 3.74 -16.13
CA THR A 27 -0.20 3.58 -15.10
C THR A 27 0.52 3.25 -13.79
N PRO A 28 0.51 4.15 -12.78
CA PRO A 28 1.15 3.87 -11.51
C PRO A 28 0.33 2.74 -10.89
N ARG A 29 0.71 1.51 -11.24
CA ARG A 29 0.23 0.32 -10.58
C ARG A 29 0.87 0.41 -9.20
N TYR A 30 0.16 1.03 -8.28
CA TYR A 30 0.39 0.86 -6.85
C TYR A 30 0.33 -0.63 -6.59
N ARG A 31 1.47 -1.28 -6.74
CA ARG A 31 1.69 -2.67 -6.39
C ARG A 31 1.96 -2.58 -4.90
N THR A 32 1.01 -3.02 -4.09
CA THR A 32 1.25 -3.25 -2.68
C THR A 32 2.32 -4.33 -2.60
N GLU A 33 3.56 -3.90 -2.57
CA GLU A 33 4.71 -4.77 -2.39
C GLU A 33 4.76 -5.21 -0.93
N PRO A 34 5.29 -6.40 -0.66
CA PRO A 34 5.45 -6.90 0.72
C PRO A 34 6.18 -5.90 1.62
N GLU A 35 7.06 -5.08 1.03
CA GLU A 35 7.84 -4.05 1.71
C GLU A 35 6.96 -2.94 2.32
N HIS A 36 5.91 -2.50 1.61
CA HIS A 36 4.97 -1.50 2.13
C HIS A 36 4.14 -2.05 3.30
N LEU A 37 3.75 -3.32 3.25
CA LEU A 37 3.05 -3.99 4.37
C LEU A 37 3.96 -4.13 5.59
N LEU A 38 5.24 -4.49 5.38
CA LEU A 38 6.24 -4.54 6.45
C LEU A 38 6.45 -3.17 7.09
N GLU A 39 6.58 -2.11 6.29
CA GLU A 39 6.76 -0.75 6.80
C GLU A 39 5.58 -0.28 7.65
N VAL A 40 4.35 -0.58 7.24
CA VAL A 40 3.15 -0.26 8.03
C VAL A 40 3.10 -1.07 9.31
N PHE A 41 3.44 -2.35 9.26
CA PHE A 41 3.47 -3.19 10.47
C PHE A 41 4.52 -2.72 11.46
N ASP A 42 5.72 -2.37 10.99
CA ASP A 42 6.78 -1.81 11.84
C ASP A 42 6.34 -0.47 12.45
N LYS A 43 5.74 0.44 11.68
CA LYS A 43 5.21 1.69 12.21
C LYS A 43 4.04 1.48 13.18
N ALA A 44 3.21 0.45 12.98
CA ALA A 44 2.12 0.09 13.89
C ALA A 44 2.65 -0.50 15.21
N LEU A 45 3.71 -1.30 15.17
CA LEU A 45 4.42 -1.79 16.36
C LEU A 45 5.08 -0.64 17.13
N ASP A 46 5.69 0.30 16.40
CA ASP A 46 6.29 1.53 16.96
C ASP A 46 5.25 2.54 17.50
N SER A 47 3.95 2.21 17.42
CA SER A 47 2.84 3.10 17.81
C SER A 47 2.84 4.45 17.08
N ARG A 48 3.44 4.50 15.87
CA ARG A 48 3.55 5.69 15.02
C ARG A 48 2.54 5.73 13.88
N VAL A 49 1.89 4.62 13.56
CA VAL A 49 0.84 4.57 12.53
C VAL A 49 -0.47 5.14 13.06
N GLY A 50 -1.03 6.10 12.32
CA GLY A 50 -2.38 6.61 12.51
C GLY A 50 -3.43 5.67 11.93
N GLU A 51 -4.66 5.73 12.45
CA GLU A 51 -5.79 4.90 11.99
C GLU A 51 -6.07 5.07 10.49
N THR A 52 -5.86 6.28 9.94
CA THR A 52 -6.04 6.57 8.52
C THR A 52 -5.00 5.85 7.65
N GLU A 53 -3.73 5.81 8.07
CA GLU A 53 -2.64 5.14 7.32
C GLU A 53 -2.85 3.61 7.37
N TRP A 54 -3.22 3.08 8.54
CA TRP A 54 -3.61 1.68 8.69
C TRP A 54 -4.78 1.30 7.77
N ASN A 55 -5.87 2.07 7.81
CA ASN A 55 -7.06 1.79 7.01
C ASN A 55 -6.80 1.92 5.50
N THR A 56 -5.90 2.82 5.10
CA THR A 56 -5.53 2.99 3.68
C THR A 56 -4.82 1.75 3.14
N ILE A 57 -3.91 1.15 3.92
CA ILE A 57 -3.08 0.04 3.44
C ILE A 57 -3.72 -1.32 3.74
N VAL A 58 -4.33 -1.49 4.91
CA VAL A 58 -5.05 -2.73 5.28
C VAL A 58 -6.42 -2.79 4.60
N GLY A 59 -7.04 -1.66 4.28
CA GLY A 59 -8.31 -1.59 3.55
C GLY A 59 -8.20 -1.79 2.04
N TYR A 60 -7.01 -1.70 1.45
CA TYR A 60 -6.82 -1.86 0.01
C TYR A 60 -6.59 -3.34 -0.36
N PRO A 61 -7.44 -3.94 -1.22
CA PRO A 61 -7.35 -5.37 -1.54
C PRO A 61 -6.11 -5.68 -2.39
N VAL A 62 -5.32 -6.67 -1.96
CA VAL A 62 -4.11 -7.10 -2.67
C VAL A 62 -4.46 -8.25 -3.61
N ARG A 63 -5.03 -7.93 -4.76
CA ARG A 63 -5.49 -8.94 -5.74
C ARG A 63 -4.38 -9.72 -6.44
N HIS A 64 -3.13 -9.27 -6.33
CA HIS A 64 -2.01 -9.82 -7.10
C HIS A 64 -1.26 -10.97 -6.41
N ASP A 65 -1.39 -11.11 -5.09
CA ASP A 65 -0.73 -12.15 -4.29
C ASP A 65 -1.71 -12.62 -3.18
N ASP A 66 -2.26 -13.82 -3.36
CA ASP A 66 -3.22 -14.43 -2.41
C ASP A 66 -2.64 -14.55 -1.00
N TYR A 67 -1.31 -14.67 -0.87
CA TYR A 67 -0.66 -14.73 0.43
C TYR A 67 -0.68 -13.36 1.13
N LEU A 68 -0.38 -12.27 0.40
CA LEU A 68 -0.46 -10.92 0.96
C LEU A 68 -1.90 -10.57 1.34
N GLU A 69 -2.87 -11.00 0.55
CA GLU A 69 -4.28 -10.87 0.88
C GLU A 69 -4.67 -11.67 2.13
N GLY A 70 -4.08 -12.86 2.33
CA GLY A 70 -4.20 -13.64 3.57
C GLY A 70 -3.64 -12.91 4.79
N VAL A 71 -2.45 -12.33 4.66
CA VAL A 71 -1.79 -11.53 5.72
C VAL A 71 -2.61 -10.28 6.05
N ARG A 72 -3.10 -9.56 5.02
CA ARG A 72 -3.99 -8.40 5.16
C ARG A 72 -5.25 -8.75 5.95
N ARG A 73 -5.95 -9.83 5.56
CA ARG A 73 -7.17 -10.28 6.26
C ARG A 73 -6.90 -10.67 7.70
N ARG A 74 -5.74 -11.25 8.00
CA ARG A 74 -5.36 -11.60 9.37
C ARG A 74 -5.05 -10.36 10.21
N ALA A 75 -4.34 -9.37 9.64
CA ALA A 75 -4.13 -8.08 10.28
C ALA A 75 -5.45 -7.32 10.51
N GLN A 76 -6.40 -7.41 9.58
CA GLN A 76 -7.73 -6.82 9.73
C GLN A 76 -8.51 -7.48 10.88
N ARG A 77 -8.53 -8.82 10.96
CA ARG A 77 -9.14 -9.53 12.10
C ARG A 77 -8.50 -9.16 13.43
N LEU A 78 -7.17 -9.02 13.46
CA LEU A 78 -6.45 -8.62 14.65
C LEU A 78 -6.85 -7.22 15.13
N MET A 79 -7.11 -6.32 14.19
CA MET A 79 -7.68 -5.00 14.48
C MET A 79 -9.13 -5.08 14.95
N ASP A 80 -9.96 -5.95 14.37
CA ASP A 80 -11.34 -6.11 14.81
C ASP A 80 -11.43 -6.73 16.23
N GLU A 81 -10.50 -7.63 16.57
CA GLU A 81 -10.47 -8.35 17.85
C GLU A 81 -9.73 -7.56 18.96
N HIS A 82 -8.61 -6.91 18.64
CA HIS A 82 -7.73 -6.23 19.61
C HIS A 82 -7.56 -4.73 19.37
N GLY A 83 -8.23 -4.18 18.35
CA GLY A 83 -8.12 -2.78 17.98
C GLY A 83 -8.82 -1.88 18.99
N ARG A 84 -8.07 -0.87 19.47
CA ARG A 84 -8.60 0.15 20.36
C ARG A 84 -9.02 1.37 19.54
N HIS A 85 -10.07 1.21 18.72
CA HIS A 85 -10.62 2.25 17.82
C HIS A 85 -10.82 3.62 18.49
N GLY A 86 -11.12 3.66 19.79
CA GLY A 86 -11.35 4.92 20.52
C GLY A 86 -10.11 5.63 21.09
N ARG A 87 -8.89 5.07 21.03
CA ARG A 87 -7.70 5.62 21.74
C ARG A 87 -6.56 6.11 20.86
N VAL A 88 -6.67 5.94 19.54
CA VAL A 88 -5.63 6.33 18.57
C VAL A 88 -5.39 7.84 18.56
N ALA A 89 -6.41 8.64 18.89
CA ALA A 89 -6.32 10.10 18.98
C ALA A 89 -5.35 10.65 20.05
N ARG A 90 -4.74 9.80 20.90
CA ARG A 90 -3.87 10.24 22.00
C ARG A 90 -2.43 9.69 21.94
N GLY A 91 -1.95 9.27 20.76
CA GLY A 91 -0.59 8.73 20.59
C GLY A 91 -0.36 7.41 21.33
N LYS A 92 -1.44 6.65 21.56
CA LYS A 92 -1.41 5.35 22.22
C LYS A 92 -1.38 4.23 21.16
N PRO A 93 -0.85 3.05 21.51
CA PRO A 93 -0.80 1.90 20.60
C PRO A 93 -2.16 1.59 19.97
N LEU A 94 -2.15 1.31 18.67
CA LEU A 94 -3.33 0.98 17.86
C LEU A 94 -4.02 -0.32 18.34
N LEU A 95 -3.19 -1.28 18.78
CA LEU A 95 -3.57 -2.61 19.22
C LEU A 95 -3.27 -2.78 20.72
N ASP A 96 -3.96 -3.70 21.37
CA ASP A 96 -3.58 -4.13 22.73
C ASP A 96 -2.23 -4.89 22.74
N ALA A 97 -1.65 -5.13 23.92
CA ALA A 97 -0.35 -5.80 24.05
C ALA A 97 -0.32 -7.20 23.38
N GLU A 98 -1.42 -7.94 23.48
CA GLU A 98 -1.61 -9.23 22.81
C GLU A 98 -1.68 -9.06 21.29
N GLY A 99 -2.43 -8.06 20.81
CA GLY A 99 -2.50 -7.72 19.39
C GLY A 99 -1.16 -7.23 18.81
N GLN A 100 -0.33 -6.53 19.60
CA GLN A 100 1.02 -6.17 19.16
C GLN A 100 1.93 -7.39 19.03
N ALA A 101 1.85 -8.35 19.96
CA ALA A 101 2.63 -9.58 19.88
C ALA A 101 2.25 -10.42 18.65
N GLU A 102 0.95 -10.53 18.36
CA GLU A 102 0.48 -11.23 17.16
C GLU A 102 0.84 -10.52 15.86
N LEU A 103 0.79 -9.18 15.84
CA LEU A 103 1.23 -8.40 14.68
C LEU A 103 2.74 -8.58 14.45
N ALA A 104 3.55 -8.61 15.50
CA ALA A 104 4.98 -8.87 15.41
C ALA A 104 5.27 -10.25 14.82
N ALA A 105 4.57 -11.29 15.29
CA ALA A 105 4.69 -12.64 14.73
C ALA A 105 4.27 -12.69 13.25
N LEU A 106 3.23 -11.93 12.86
CA LEU A 106 2.79 -11.82 11.47
C LEU A 106 3.84 -11.12 10.59
N ARG A 107 4.47 -10.05 11.10
CA ARG A 107 5.56 -9.32 10.45
C ARG A 107 6.78 -10.20 10.26
N ASP A 108 7.15 -10.99 11.26
CA ASP A 108 8.29 -11.92 11.20
C ASP A 108 8.09 -13.00 10.13
N HIS A 109 6.90 -13.59 10.06
CA HIS A 109 6.57 -14.55 9.01
C HIS A 109 6.63 -13.93 7.61
N LEU A 110 6.10 -12.71 7.43
CA LEU A 110 6.14 -12.01 6.16
C LEU A 110 7.58 -11.68 5.73
N ALA A 111 8.41 -11.22 6.68
CA ALA A 111 9.81 -10.87 6.42
C ALA A 111 10.65 -12.10 6.03
N ALA A 112 10.52 -13.21 6.77
CA ALA A 112 11.24 -14.44 6.48
C ALA A 112 10.92 -14.98 5.08
N ARG A 113 9.64 -14.97 4.69
CA ARG A 113 9.21 -15.39 3.35
C ARG A 113 9.71 -14.46 2.25
N THR A 114 9.69 -13.15 2.49
CA THR A 114 10.17 -12.16 1.52
C THR A 114 11.67 -12.31 1.28
N GLN A 115 12.46 -12.55 2.32
CA GLN A 115 13.90 -12.82 2.21
C GLN A 115 14.20 -14.10 1.44
N LEU A 116 13.44 -15.18 1.67
CA LEU A 116 13.59 -16.44 0.91
C LEU A 116 13.30 -16.25 -0.58
N ARG A 117 12.22 -15.52 -0.91
CA ARG A 117 11.86 -15.20 -2.31
C ARG A 117 12.95 -14.36 -2.99
N ARG A 118 13.56 -13.41 -2.26
CA ARG A 118 14.67 -12.57 -2.77
C ARG A 118 15.92 -13.39 -3.05
N ARG A 119 16.29 -14.33 -2.17
CA ARG A 119 17.43 -15.24 -2.36
C ARG A 119 17.25 -16.22 -3.53
N GLN A 120 16.02 -16.61 -3.84
CA GLN A 120 15.73 -17.49 -4.98
C GLN A 120 15.69 -16.74 -6.32
N ALA A 121 15.57 -15.41 -6.30
CA ALA A 121 15.49 -14.57 -7.50
C ALA A 121 16.86 -14.02 -7.95
N ASP A 122 17.90 -14.21 -7.14
CA ASP A 122 19.28 -13.76 -7.42
C ASP A 122 20.15 -15.00 -7.71
N PRO A 123 20.44 -15.32 -8.99
CA PRO A 123 21.20 -16.50 -9.40
C PRO A 123 22.72 -16.38 -9.14
#